data_AF-A0A9N7NVY7-F1
#
_entry.id   AF-A0A9N7NVY7-F1
#
_cell.length_a   1.000
_cell.length_b   1.000
_cell.length_c   1.000
_cell.angle_alpha   90.00
_cell.angle_beta   90.00
_cell.angle_gamma   90.00
#
_symmetry.space_group_name_H-M   'P 1'
#
loop_
_entity.id
_entity.type
_entity.pdbx_description
1 polymer ?
#
loop_
_entity_poly.entity_id
_entity_poly.type
_entity_poly.pdbx_seq_one_letter_code
_entity_poly.pdbx_strand_id
1 'polypeptide(L)'
;MTGGSKFEVSKFDGHGNFRLWQTRVKDLLAQQGIQKGLRAEKPKGMDDDDWQDLQEQVAGTIWLCLADEVMYHVMHLKSADEIWKKLESQFMSKTLTTKL
;
A
#
# COMPACT_ATOMS: atom_id res chain seq x y z
N MET A 1 -23.94 -18.71 7.74
CA MET A 1 -22.64 -18.55 7.06
C MET A 1 -22.73 -17.29 6.22
N THR A 2 -22.37 -16.14 6.76
CA THR A 2 -22.36 -14.88 6.01
C THR A 2 -21.18 -14.93 5.03
N GLY A 3 -21.49 -15.19 3.76
CA GLY A 3 -20.54 -15.03 2.67
C GLY A 3 -20.19 -13.55 2.56
N GLY A 4 -19.17 -13.12 3.30
CA GLY A 4 -18.55 -11.83 3.09
C GLY A 4 -17.81 -11.92 1.76
N SER A 5 -18.32 -11.25 0.73
CA SER A 5 -17.59 -11.04 -0.51
C SER A 5 -16.22 -10.50 -0.17
N LYS A 6 -15.17 -11.32 -0.31
CA LYS A 6 -13.78 -10.94 -0.07
C LYS A 6 -13.46 -9.85 -1.08
N PHE A 7 -13.35 -8.60 -0.61
CA PHE A 7 -12.95 -7.49 -1.47
C PHE A 7 -11.52 -7.77 -1.96
N GLU A 8 -11.39 -8.09 -3.24
CA GLU A 8 -10.09 -8.36 -3.84
C GLU A 8 -9.65 -7.10 -4.58
N VAL A 9 -8.52 -6.55 -4.14
CA VAL A 9 -7.87 -5.44 -4.85
C VAL A 9 -7.07 -6.03 -5.99
N SER A 10 -7.40 -5.66 -7.22
CA SER A 10 -6.60 -6.03 -8.39
C SER A 10 -5.17 -5.52 -8.23
N LYS A 11 -4.19 -6.36 -8.58
CA LYS A 11 -2.78 -5.99 -8.58
C LYS A 11 -2.52 -4.79 -9.49
N PHE A 12 -1.65 -3.89 -9.07
CA PHE A 12 -1.21 -2.76 -9.88
C PHE A 12 0.04 -3.12 -10.68
N ASP A 13 -0.08 -2.99 -11.99
CA ASP A 13 0.95 -3.31 -13.00
C ASP A 13 1.73 -2.07 -13.48
N GLY A 14 1.48 -0.90 -12.89
CA GLY A 14 2.10 0.36 -13.29
C GLY A 14 1.30 1.14 -14.32
N HIS A 15 0.19 0.58 -14.82
CA HIS A 15 -0.69 1.20 -15.80
C HIS A 15 -2.06 1.54 -15.21
N GLY A 16 -2.77 2.47 -15.86
CA GLY A 16 -4.13 2.86 -15.46
C GLY A 16 -4.19 3.83 -14.29
N ASN A 17 -5.32 3.81 -13.56
CA ASN A 17 -5.63 4.82 -12.54
C ASN A 17 -5.01 4.45 -11.18
N PHE A 18 -3.79 4.94 -10.96
CA PHE A 18 -3.09 4.74 -9.69
C PHE A 18 -3.89 5.26 -8.48
N ARG A 19 -4.59 6.39 -8.59
CA ARG A 19 -5.40 6.95 -7.48
C ARG A 19 -6.53 6.00 -7.08
N LEU A 20 -7.18 5.37 -8.05
CA LEU A 20 -8.24 4.38 -7.76
C LEU A 20 -7.66 3.15 -7.06
N TRP A 21 -6.55 2.61 -7.57
CA TRP A 21 -5.86 1.49 -6.91
C TRP A 21 -5.45 1.87 -5.48
N GLN A 22 -4.88 3.06 -5.31
CA GLN A 22 -4.43 3.58 -4.04
C GLN A 22 -5.58 3.65 -3.02
N THR A 23 -6.75 4.16 -3.42
CA THR A 23 -7.94 4.19 -2.56
C THR A 23 -8.34 2.79 -2.13
N ARG A 24 -8.38 1.82 -3.06
CA ARG A 24 -8.74 0.43 -2.75
C ARG A 24 -7.78 -0.24 -1.78
N VAL A 25 -6.47 0.01 -1.90
CA VAL A 25 -5.48 -0.51 -0.94
C VAL A 25 -5.65 0.15 0.43
N LYS A 26 -5.90 1.46 0.51
CA LYS A 26 -6.19 2.13 1.80
C LYS A 26 -7.44 1.54 2.47
N ASP A 27 -8.50 1.28 1.71
CA ASP A 27 -9.73 0.65 2.23
C ASP A 27 -9.46 -0.77 2.72
N LEU A 28 -8.64 -1.56 2.00
CA LEU A 28 -8.22 -2.90 2.42
C LEU A 28 -7.44 -2.86 3.74
N LEU A 29 -6.46 -1.96 3.87
CA LEU A 29 -5.68 -1.78 5.10
C LEU A 29 -6.56 -1.32 6.27
N ALA A 30 -7.57 -0.49 6.01
CA ALA A 30 -8.54 -0.07 7.03
C ALA A 30 -9.43 -1.25 7.46
N GLN A 31 -9.89 -2.08 6.53
CA GLN A 31 -10.64 -3.29 6.82
C GLN A 31 -9.83 -4.30 7.67
N GLN A 32 -8.53 -4.38 7.43
CA GLN A 32 -7.61 -5.21 8.23
C GLN A 32 -7.22 -4.57 9.58
N GLY A 33 -7.55 -3.28 9.79
CA GLY A 33 -7.18 -2.55 11.02
C GLY A 33 -5.74 -2.03 11.06
N ILE A 34 -4.98 -2.18 9.96
CA ILE A 34 -3.54 -1.90 9.92
C ILE A 34 -3.17 -0.59 9.21
N GLN A 35 -4.15 0.18 8.74
CA GLN A 35 -3.94 1.44 8.00
C GLN A 35 -3.00 2.45 8.68
N LYS A 36 -2.87 2.40 10.02
CA LYS A 36 -1.95 3.26 10.78
C LYS A 36 -0.47 3.02 10.44
N GLY A 37 -0.11 1.85 9.94
CA GLY A 37 1.26 1.53 9.51
C GLY A 37 1.69 2.27 8.23
N LEU A 38 0.79 2.98 7.54
CA LEU A 38 1.19 3.90 6.46
C LEU A 38 1.84 5.20 6.96
N ARG A 39 1.82 5.46 8.28
CA ARG A 39 2.45 6.65 8.86
C ARG A 39 3.96 6.49 8.84
N ALA A 40 4.66 7.60 8.61
CA ALA A 40 6.13 7.64 8.66
C ALA A 40 6.69 7.47 10.08
N GLU A 41 5.90 7.79 11.11
CA GLU A 41 6.33 7.75 12.51
C GLU A 41 5.41 6.86 13.35
N LYS A 42 6.03 6.12 14.28
CA LYS A 42 5.35 5.31 15.28
C LYS A 42 4.48 6.21 16.19
N PRO A 43 3.20 5.87 16.40
CA PRO A 43 2.36 6.58 17.38
C PRO A 43 2.94 6.54 18.80
N LYS A 44 2.81 7.65 19.54
CA LYS A 44 3.15 7.68 20.97
C LYS A 44 2.34 6.63 21.74
N GLY A 45 3.02 5.80 22.52
CA GLY A 45 2.41 4.75 23.34
C GLY A 45 2.21 3.39 22.64
N MET A 46 2.69 3.24 21.40
CA MET A 46 2.79 1.93 20.74
C MET A 46 4.13 1.27 21.06
N ASP A 47 4.12 -0.04 21.30
CA ASP A 47 5.33 -0.82 21.49
C ASP A 47 6.18 -0.88 20.20
N ASP A 48 7.49 -1.09 20.33
CA ASP A 48 8.40 -1.19 19.17
C ASP A 48 8.14 -2.46 18.35
N ASP A 49 7.90 -3.60 19.01
CA ASP A 49 7.63 -4.87 18.33
C ASP A 49 6.26 -4.82 17.65
N ASP A 50 5.24 -4.31 18.34
CA ASP A 50 3.90 -4.09 17.75
C ASP A 50 3.95 -3.16 16.53
N TRP A 51 4.82 -2.15 16.57
CA TRP A 51 5.00 -1.23 15.46
C TRP A 51 5.72 -1.89 14.28
N GLN A 52 6.74 -2.71 14.55
CA GLN A 52 7.45 -3.47 13.53
C GLN A 52 6.50 -4.46 12.84
N ASP A 53 5.75 -5.24 13.62
CA ASP A 53 4.76 -6.19 13.10
C ASP A 53 3.71 -5.48 12.23
N LEU A 54 3.25 -4.31 12.66
CA LEU A 54 2.32 -3.49 11.89
C LEU A 54 2.93 -3.03 10.56
N GLN A 55 4.19 -2.58 10.56
CA GLN A 55 4.91 -2.19 9.34
C GLN A 55 5.04 -3.36 8.37
N GLU A 56 5.41 -4.54 8.88
CA GLU A 56 5.56 -5.76 8.08
C GLU A 56 4.22 -6.19 7.45
N GLN A 57 3.12 -6.11 8.21
CA GLN A 57 1.78 -6.42 7.69
C GLN A 57 1.31 -5.44 6.61
N VAL A 58 1.56 -4.14 6.79
CA VAL A 58 1.22 -3.13 5.77
C VAL A 58 2.07 -3.33 4.53
N ALA A 59 3.38 -3.52 4.68
CA ALA A 59 4.28 -3.79 3.56
C ALA A 59 3.83 -5.06 2.81
N GLY A 60 3.59 -6.16 3.53
CA GLY A 60 3.08 -7.42 2.97
C GLY A 60 1.78 -7.24 2.18
N THR A 61 0.84 -6.45 2.71
CA THR A 61 -0.43 -6.17 2.01
C THR A 61 -0.21 -5.34 0.75
N ILE A 62 0.66 -4.33 0.79
CA ILE A 62 1.03 -3.56 -0.40
C ILE A 62 1.65 -4.49 -1.44
N TRP A 63 2.59 -5.36 -1.04
CA TRP A 63 3.23 -6.34 -1.94
C TRP A 63 2.22 -7.24 -2.65
N LEU A 64 1.24 -7.76 -1.91
CA LEU A 64 0.18 -8.58 -2.48
C LEU A 64 -0.70 -7.84 -3.50
N CYS A 65 -0.76 -6.51 -3.40
CA CYS A 65 -1.51 -5.63 -4.30
C CYS A 65 -0.68 -5.11 -5.49
N LEU A 66 0.57 -5.56 -5.67
CA LEU A 66 1.44 -5.19 -6.79
C LEU A 66 1.62 -6.37 -7.75
N ALA A 67 1.76 -6.06 -9.04
CA ALA A 67 2.28 -6.99 -10.02
C ALA A 67 3.82 -7.03 -9.95
N ASP A 68 4.39 -8.11 -10.47
CA ASP A 68 5.83 -8.37 -10.37
C ASP A 68 6.66 -7.25 -10.98
N GLU A 69 6.23 -6.64 -12.09
CA GLU A 69 6.99 -5.55 -12.74
C GLU A 69 7.14 -4.34 -11.83
N VAL A 70 6.07 -3.97 -11.09
CA VAL A 70 6.13 -2.88 -10.12
C VAL A 70 6.89 -3.30 -8.87
N MET A 71 6.76 -4.57 -8.48
CA MET A 71 7.43 -5.14 -7.31
C MET A 71 8.95 -4.96 -7.37
N TYR A 72 9.56 -5.26 -8.53
CA TYR A 72 11.00 -5.11 -8.75
C TYR A 72 11.52 -3.70 -8.47
N HIS A 73 10.71 -2.66 -8.69
CA HIS A 73 11.12 -1.28 -8.49
C HIS A 73 11.16 -0.84 -7.02
N VAL A 74 10.48 -1.56 -6.13
CA VAL A 74 10.35 -1.19 -4.73
C VAL A 74 10.93 -2.24 -3.78
N MET A 75 11.27 -3.45 -4.25
CA MET A 75 11.64 -4.61 -3.39
C MET A 75 12.89 -4.42 -2.52
N HIS A 76 13.69 -3.39 -2.78
CA HIS A 76 14.87 -3.04 -1.99
C HIS A 76 14.54 -2.10 -0.82
N LEU A 77 13.32 -1.56 -0.76
CA LEU A 77 12.86 -0.67 0.30
C LEU A 77 12.43 -1.49 1.51
N LYS A 78 12.67 -0.95 2.72
CA LYS A 78 12.56 -1.72 3.96
C LYS A 78 11.31 -1.41 4.76
N SER A 79 10.76 -0.20 4.65
CA SER A 79 9.56 0.20 5.39
C SER A 79 8.33 0.33 4.48
N ALA A 80 7.15 0.17 5.06
CA ALA A 80 5.90 0.35 4.34
C ALA A 80 5.74 1.80 3.84
N ASP A 81 6.20 2.78 4.62
CA ASP A 81 6.13 4.19 4.25
C ASP A 81 7.05 4.53 3.07
N GLU A 82 8.26 3.96 3.00
CA GLU A 82 9.17 4.13 1.87
C GLU A 82 8.57 3.57 0.58
N ILE A 83 8.06 2.34 0.64
CA ILE A 83 7.37 1.69 -0.49
C ILE A 83 6.21 2.57 -0.95
N TRP A 84 5.37 3.02 -0.01
CA TRP A 84 4.19 3.83 -0.30
C TRP A 84 4.57 5.15 -0.98
N LYS A 85 5.50 5.91 -0.39
CA LYS A 85 5.98 7.19 -0.95
C LYS A 85 6.62 7.02 -2.33
N LYS A 86 7.37 5.94 -2.54
CA LYS A 86 7.99 5.65 -3.84
C LYS A 86 6.94 5.39 -4.92
N LEU A 87 5.89 4.64 -4.61
CA LEU A 87 4.77 4.41 -5.52
C LEU A 87 4.03 5.72 -5.83
N GLU A 88 3.74 6.53 -4.81
CA GLU A 88 3.13 7.85 -4.99
C GLU A 88 3.98 8.75 -5.90
N SER A 89 5.27 8.86 -5.63
CA SER A 89 6.20 9.67 -6.43
C SER A 89 6.24 9.23 -7.90
N GLN A 90 6.26 7.92 -8.15
CA GLN A 90 6.36 7.39 -9.52
C GLN A 90 5.06 7.49 -10.32
N PHE A 91 3.91 7.30 -9.67
CA PHE A 91 2.65 7.12 -10.39
C PHE A 91 1.65 8.26 -10.18
N MET A 92 1.67 9.00 -9.05
CA MET A 92 0.84 10.21 -8.92
C MET A 92 1.31 11.35 -9.83
N SER A 93 2.62 11.50 -10.01
CA SER A 93 3.20 12.52 -10.91
C SER A 93 2.84 12.27 -12.38
N LYS A 94 2.80 11.01 -12.81
CA LYS A 94 2.39 10.59 -14.16
C LYS A 94 0.88 10.67 -14.42
N THR A 95 0.06 10.55 -13.38
CA THR A 95 -1.41 10.63 -13.53
C THR A 95 -1.87 12.06 -13.84
N LEU A 96 -1.07 13.09 -13.52
CA LEU A 96 -1.35 14.49 -13.88
C LEU A 96 -1.05 14.81 -15.36
N THR A 97 -0.17 14.05 -16.02
CA THR A 97 0.19 14.28 -17.43
C THR A 97 -0.62 13.48 -18.43
N THR A 98 -1.53 12.59 -17.99
CA THR A 98 -2.46 11.92 -18.89
C THR A 98 -3.84 12.59 -18.82
N LYS A 99 -3.89 13.83 -19.30
CA LYS A 99 -5.10 14.54 -19.78
C LYS A 99 -4.69 15.93 -20.26
N LEU A 100 -4.35 16.03 -21.54
CA LEU A 100 -4.96 16.91 -22.56
C LEU A 100 -4.39 16.54 -23.93
#